data_AF-A0A1Q6Q881-F1
#
_entry.id   AF-A0A1Q6Q881-F1
#
_cell.length_a   1.000
_cell.length_b   1.000
_cell.length_c   1.000
_cell.angle_alpha   90.00
_cell.angle_beta   90.00
_cell.angle_gamma   90.00
#
_symmetry.space_group_name_H-M   'P 1'
#
loop_
_entity.id
_entity.type
_entity.pdbx_description
1 polymer ?
#
loop_
_entity_poly.entity_id
_entity_poly.type
_entity_poly.pdbx_seq_one_letter_code
_entity_poly.pdbx_strand_id
1 'polypeptide(L)'
;MKNWKKASIGALCVVSLLAGCGTQGGDTNNNDKNADEPKKISLEQVRADNIPEKLLEEHDTVTVSIQGTDQDSKETYTAKVQYTRDDKGNLLLASHYSYTADSPVGEDEFFAQACLSIEGNGVYLSKMESDGRLNMNCYPSGEYESYIQAMLPACGELQDDGSVETIDDQSEQDGAVVISTTTTYNDMPDYYFTTLYYVDPATGELLAKSVTDYSKDESGEASVLGTTLYDWSYGESYLPDKELAAEAFNSDEVCALTLVYNPGAADEETQEISIKRGTYVTFVSSTGNLLYADAALTQPIDDTLPIDTNGEEMTVYVVPGVPLN
;
A
#
# COMPACT_ATOMS: atom_id res chain seq x y z
N MET A 1 25.11 35.37 -32.03
CA MET A 1 23.85 35.69 -32.76
C MET A 1 22.87 34.59 -32.38
N LYS A 2 21.74 34.76 -31.69
CA LYS A 2 20.90 35.90 -31.32
C LYS A 2 20.25 35.54 -29.97
N ASN A 3 20.04 36.53 -29.12
CA ASN A 3 19.46 36.41 -27.78
C ASN A 3 17.90 36.44 -27.84
N TRP A 4 17.28 36.09 -26.70
CA TRP A 4 15.85 36.14 -26.32
C TRP A 4 14.94 34.99 -26.79
N LYS A 5 14.26 34.27 -25.89
CA LYS A 5 13.34 34.77 -24.84
C LYS A 5 13.33 33.91 -23.56
N LYS A 6 13.10 34.58 -22.43
CA LYS A 6 12.65 34.02 -21.16
C LYS A 6 11.38 33.19 -21.38
N ALA A 7 11.35 31.98 -20.84
CA ALA A 7 10.13 31.30 -20.41
C ALA A 7 10.43 30.75 -19.02
N SER A 8 9.95 31.46 -18.01
CA SER A 8 9.80 30.93 -16.65
C SER A 8 8.88 29.71 -16.77
N ILE A 9 9.42 28.51 -16.59
CA ILE A 9 8.60 27.33 -16.35
C ILE A 9 8.36 27.33 -14.85
N GLY A 10 7.23 27.91 -14.47
CA GLY A 10 6.75 27.87 -13.10
C GLY A 10 6.46 26.43 -12.73
N ALA A 11 6.70 26.12 -11.45
CA ALA A 11 6.10 24.99 -10.76
C ALA A 11 4.66 24.84 -11.25
N LEU A 12 4.35 23.68 -11.84
CA LEU A 12 2.98 23.36 -12.22
C LEU A 12 2.20 23.26 -10.90
N CYS A 13 1.45 24.33 -10.63
CA CYS A 13 0.64 24.44 -9.43
C CYS A 13 -0.42 23.35 -9.48
N VAL A 14 -0.55 22.63 -8.36
CA VAL A 14 -1.75 21.94 -7.94
C VAL A 14 -2.89 22.96 -7.96
N VAL A 15 -3.64 23.02 -9.06
CA VAL A 15 -4.85 23.85 -9.16
C VAL A 15 -5.91 23.00 -9.81
N SER A 16 -6.54 22.13 -9.03
CA SER A 16 -7.97 21.77 -9.16
C SER A 16 -8.42 20.66 -8.19
N LEU A 17 -8.28 20.85 -6.87
CA LEU A 17 -8.90 19.95 -5.89
C LEU A 17 -9.49 20.71 -4.70
N LEU A 18 -10.43 21.63 -4.94
CA LEU A 18 -11.43 22.04 -3.94
C LEU A 18 -12.62 22.67 -4.70
N ALA A 19 -13.43 21.82 -5.31
CA ALA A 19 -14.76 22.19 -5.82
C ALA A 19 -15.78 21.12 -5.44
N GLY A 20 -15.97 20.92 -4.13
CA GLY A 20 -17.09 20.19 -3.55
C GLY A 20 -17.91 21.14 -2.69
N CYS A 21 -18.84 21.89 -3.30
CA CYS A 21 -19.80 22.73 -2.57
C CYS A 21 -20.83 21.85 -1.83
N GLY A 22 -20.64 21.64 -0.53
CA GLY A 22 -21.70 21.28 0.40
C GLY A 22 -22.26 22.55 1.06
N THR A 23 -23.31 23.14 0.49
CA THR A 23 -24.03 24.24 1.15
C THR A 23 -25.10 23.65 2.08
N GLN A 24 -24.92 23.75 3.39
CA GLN A 24 -26.03 23.60 4.34
C GLN A 24 -26.03 24.80 5.29
N GLY A 25 -27.11 25.58 5.21
CA GLY A 25 -27.27 26.84 5.94
C GLY A 25 -27.87 26.68 7.34
N GLY A 26 -27.74 27.77 8.11
CA GLY A 26 -28.30 28.01 9.45
C GLY A 26 -27.26 27.72 10.54
N ASP A 27 -26.96 28.56 11.52
CA ASP A 27 -27.52 29.82 11.97
C ASP A 27 -26.43 30.60 12.72
N THR A 28 -26.54 31.92 12.74
CA THR A 28 -25.59 32.81 13.44
C THR A 28 -25.89 32.86 14.94
N ASN A 29 -24.86 32.60 15.77
CA ASN A 29 -24.55 33.22 17.08
C ASN A 29 -23.97 32.20 18.07
N ASN A 30 -22.67 32.26 18.35
CA ASN A 30 -22.18 32.94 19.55
C ASN A 30 -20.65 32.90 19.62
N ASN A 31 -20.08 34.00 20.13
CA ASN A 31 -18.69 34.15 20.50
C ASN A 31 -18.24 33.00 21.43
N ASP A 32 -17.26 32.22 20.99
CA ASP A 32 -16.22 31.75 21.88
C ASP A 32 -14.86 32.04 21.23
N LYS A 33 -14.20 33.06 21.76
CA LYS A 33 -12.79 33.36 21.48
C LYS A 33 -11.95 32.58 22.47
N ASN A 34 -11.82 31.29 22.23
CA ASN A 34 -10.57 30.60 22.51
C ASN A 34 -9.94 30.36 21.14
N ALA A 35 -9.18 31.35 20.67
CA ALA A 35 -8.19 31.05 19.66
C ALA A 35 -7.14 30.22 20.38
N ASP A 36 -7.34 28.90 20.42
CA ASP A 36 -6.28 27.97 20.72
C ASP A 36 -5.10 28.36 19.82
N GLU A 37 -3.89 28.44 20.40
CA GLU A 37 -2.69 28.60 19.59
C GLU A 37 -2.74 27.54 18.48
N PRO A 38 -2.40 27.89 17.22
CA PRO A 38 -2.44 26.94 16.13
C PRO A 38 -1.72 25.66 16.56
N LYS A 39 -2.42 24.52 16.54
CA LYS A 39 -1.85 23.23 16.93
C LYS A 39 -0.57 23.05 16.12
N LYS A 40 0.59 23.04 16.79
CA LYS A 40 1.86 22.88 16.10
C LYS A 40 1.92 21.45 15.58
N ILE A 41 1.74 21.28 14.28
CA ILE A 41 1.85 19.97 13.61
C ILE A 41 3.33 19.61 13.52
N SER A 42 3.72 18.47 14.11
CA SER A 42 5.04 17.87 13.93
C SER A 42 4.95 16.66 13.02
N LEU A 43 6.02 16.34 12.29
CA LEU A 43 6.06 15.16 11.43
C LEU A 43 5.81 13.85 12.21
N GLU A 44 6.34 13.74 13.42
CA GLU A 44 6.12 12.60 14.33
C GLU A 44 4.63 12.41 14.63
N GLN A 45 3.92 13.51 14.89
CA GLN A 45 2.48 13.47 15.14
C GLN A 45 1.71 13.10 13.87
N VAL A 46 2.09 13.66 12.71
CA VAL A 46 1.47 13.31 11.42
C VAL A 46 1.59 11.81 11.16
N ARG A 47 2.79 11.22 11.38
CA ARG A 47 3.00 9.77 11.23
C ARG A 47 2.09 8.96 12.15
N ALA A 48 2.12 9.26 13.45
CA ALA A 48 1.33 8.54 14.44
C ALA A 48 -0.18 8.67 14.21
N ASP A 49 -0.63 9.80 13.65
CA ASP A 49 -2.04 10.07 13.38
C ASP A 49 -2.54 9.47 12.06
N ASN A 50 -1.63 9.18 11.12
CA ASN A 50 -1.95 8.73 9.77
C ASN A 50 -1.51 7.29 9.49
N ILE A 51 -1.37 6.46 10.53
CA ILE A 51 -1.28 5.01 10.34
C ILE A 51 -2.65 4.46 9.90
N PRO A 52 -2.71 3.43 9.03
CA PRO A 52 -3.98 2.91 8.53
C PRO A 52 -4.98 2.53 9.62
N GLU A 53 -4.51 1.92 10.71
CA GLU A 53 -5.35 1.50 11.84
C GLU A 53 -6.13 2.67 12.43
N LYS A 54 -5.44 3.78 12.69
CA LYS A 54 -6.01 4.98 13.31
C LYS A 54 -6.94 5.72 12.35
N LEU A 55 -6.59 5.78 11.07
CA LEU A 55 -7.48 6.35 10.06
C LEU A 55 -8.80 5.58 9.98
N LEU A 56 -8.77 4.25 10.14
CA LEU A 56 -9.97 3.40 10.15
C LEU A 56 -10.77 3.46 11.46
N GLU A 57 -10.25 4.09 12.52
CA GLU A 57 -11.04 4.39 13.73
C GLU A 57 -12.01 5.57 13.48
N GLU A 58 -11.62 6.50 12.62
CA GLU A 58 -12.36 7.74 12.33
C GLU A 58 -13.13 7.68 11.00
N HIS A 59 -12.66 6.87 10.04
CA HIS A 59 -13.22 6.78 8.69
C HIS A 59 -13.56 5.36 8.28
N ASP A 60 -14.75 5.16 7.72
CA ASP A 60 -15.20 3.85 7.24
C ASP A 60 -14.29 3.29 6.13
N THR A 61 -13.74 4.14 5.27
CA THR A 61 -12.87 3.76 4.16
C THR A 61 -11.88 4.88 3.88
N VAL A 62 -10.64 4.50 3.60
CA VAL A 62 -9.61 5.39 3.10
C VAL A 62 -9.31 5.03 1.66
N THR A 63 -9.34 6.02 0.78
CA THR A 63 -8.91 5.92 -0.62
C THR A 63 -7.62 6.71 -0.79
N VAL A 64 -6.65 6.13 -1.49
CA VAL A 64 -5.43 6.81 -1.91
C VAL A 64 -5.32 6.71 -3.43
N SER A 65 -5.36 7.85 -4.11
CA SER A 65 -5.03 7.93 -5.53
C SER A 65 -3.53 8.16 -5.67
N ILE A 66 -2.88 7.46 -6.58
CA ILE A 66 -1.43 7.48 -6.76
C ILE A 66 -1.12 7.79 -8.21
N GLN A 67 -0.13 8.64 -8.45
CA GLN A 67 0.40 8.90 -9.79
C GLN A 67 1.93 8.90 -9.75
N GLY A 68 2.55 8.10 -10.59
CA GLY A 68 4.00 8.10 -10.80
C GLY A 68 4.40 8.81 -12.08
N THR A 69 5.54 9.51 -12.04
CA THR A 69 6.18 10.10 -13.21
C THR A 69 7.66 9.76 -13.30
N ASP A 70 8.21 9.78 -14.51
CA ASP A 70 9.64 9.67 -14.75
C ASP A 70 10.39 11.00 -14.51
N GLN A 71 11.71 10.99 -14.78
CA GLN A 71 12.61 12.15 -14.69
C GLN A 71 12.19 13.36 -15.55
N ASP A 72 11.42 13.13 -16.62
CA ASP A 72 10.93 14.16 -17.54
C ASP A 72 9.50 14.61 -17.17
N SER A 73 9.01 14.19 -16.00
CA SER A 73 7.65 14.43 -15.50
C SER A 73 6.55 13.81 -16.38
N LYS A 74 6.89 12.76 -17.14
CA LYS A 74 5.91 11.99 -17.91
C LYS A 74 5.29 10.94 -17.00
N GLU A 75 3.96 10.84 -17.04
CA GLU A 75 3.22 9.81 -16.29
C GLU A 75 3.69 8.41 -16.69
N THR A 76 4.05 7.59 -15.70
CA THR A 76 4.43 6.19 -15.87
C THR A 76 3.33 5.26 -15.39
N TYR A 77 2.57 5.63 -14.37
CA TYR A 77 1.41 4.88 -13.88
C TYR A 77 0.45 5.74 -13.07
N THR A 78 -0.79 5.26 -12.96
CA THR A 78 -1.76 5.70 -11.96
C THR A 78 -2.22 4.50 -11.14
N ALA A 79 -2.66 4.73 -9.91
CA ALA A 79 -3.27 3.68 -9.10
C ALA A 79 -4.34 4.24 -8.18
N LYS A 80 -5.26 3.36 -7.79
CA LYS A 80 -6.20 3.60 -6.70
C LYS A 80 -6.06 2.48 -5.69
N VAL A 81 -5.84 2.83 -4.43
CA VAL A 81 -5.83 1.90 -3.31
C VAL A 81 -6.96 2.28 -2.36
N GLN A 82 -7.80 1.32 -1.99
CA GLN A 82 -8.81 1.49 -0.96
C GLN A 82 -8.61 0.47 0.14
N TYR A 83 -8.80 0.88 1.38
CA TYR A 83 -8.81 -0.02 2.52
C TYR A 83 -9.89 0.34 3.53
N THR A 84 -10.42 -0.68 4.19
CA THR A 84 -11.58 -0.59 5.09
C THR A 84 -11.57 -1.74 6.11
N ARG A 85 -12.49 -1.71 7.07
CA ARG A 85 -12.79 -2.82 7.97
C ARG A 85 -14.15 -3.40 7.62
N ASP A 86 -14.25 -4.73 7.56
CA ASP A 86 -15.55 -5.39 7.44
C ASP A 86 -16.35 -5.32 8.76
N ASP A 87 -17.56 -5.89 8.77
CA ASP A 87 -18.45 -5.92 9.94
C ASP A 87 -17.89 -6.70 11.14
N LYS A 88 -16.86 -7.52 10.92
CA LYS A 88 -16.14 -8.29 11.94
C LYS A 88 -14.82 -7.65 12.34
N GLY A 89 -14.45 -6.51 11.74
CA GLY A 89 -13.21 -5.80 12.00
C GLY A 89 -12.00 -6.34 11.23
N ASN A 90 -12.19 -7.17 10.20
CA ASN A 90 -11.08 -7.63 9.37
C ASN A 90 -10.66 -6.52 8.40
N LEU A 91 -9.34 -6.35 8.23
CA LEU A 91 -8.79 -5.43 7.26
C LEU A 91 -9.02 -5.94 5.84
N LEU A 92 -9.64 -5.11 5.00
CA LEU A 92 -9.80 -5.34 3.57
C LEU A 92 -9.00 -4.32 2.78
N LEU A 93 -8.47 -4.74 1.63
CA LEU A 93 -7.82 -3.86 0.67
C LEU A 93 -8.30 -4.19 -0.73
N ALA A 94 -8.44 -3.17 -1.58
CA ALA A 94 -8.47 -3.33 -3.02
C ALA A 94 -7.51 -2.32 -3.66
N SER A 95 -6.76 -2.75 -4.67
CA SER A 95 -5.94 -1.85 -5.47
C SER A 95 -6.03 -2.16 -6.96
N HIS A 96 -5.89 -1.11 -7.74
CA HIS A 96 -5.84 -1.14 -9.19
C HIS A 96 -4.76 -0.18 -9.66
N TYR A 97 -3.79 -0.71 -10.41
CA TYR A 97 -2.69 0.04 -11.01
C TYR A 97 -2.82 -0.06 -12.53
N SER A 98 -2.80 1.10 -13.18
CA SER A 98 -2.75 1.23 -14.63
C SER A 98 -1.40 1.82 -15.03
N TYR A 99 -0.65 1.08 -15.82
CA TYR A 99 0.69 1.44 -16.24
C TYR A 99 0.66 1.94 -17.69
N THR A 100 1.49 2.94 -17.96
CA THR A 100 1.69 3.43 -19.34
C THR A 100 2.77 2.62 -20.04
N ALA A 101 2.89 2.80 -21.36
CA ALA A 101 3.96 2.21 -22.15
C ALA A 101 5.38 2.70 -21.75
N ASP A 102 5.47 3.79 -20.99
CA ASP A 102 6.73 4.32 -20.47
C ASP A 102 7.05 3.79 -19.06
N SER A 103 6.15 3.00 -18.47
CA SER A 103 6.38 2.32 -17.19
C SER A 103 7.53 1.31 -17.29
N PRO A 104 8.46 1.28 -16.32
CA PRO A 104 9.49 0.25 -16.27
C PRO A 104 8.93 -1.14 -15.87
N VAL A 105 7.68 -1.22 -15.40
CA VAL A 105 7.05 -2.47 -14.93
C VAL A 105 6.75 -3.42 -16.08
N GLY A 106 6.46 -2.89 -17.28
CA GLY A 106 6.15 -3.71 -18.46
C GLY A 106 4.80 -4.44 -18.41
N GLU A 107 3.91 -3.99 -17.53
CA GLU A 107 2.53 -4.45 -17.39
C GLU A 107 1.57 -3.37 -17.91
N ASP A 108 0.33 -3.74 -18.25
CA ASP A 108 -0.73 -2.78 -18.59
C ASP A 108 -1.58 -2.47 -17.34
N GLU A 109 -2.12 -3.52 -16.71
CA GLU A 109 -2.98 -3.40 -15.52
C GLU A 109 -2.60 -4.44 -14.46
N PHE A 110 -2.67 -4.03 -13.19
CA PHE A 110 -2.52 -4.90 -12.03
C PHE A 110 -3.67 -4.67 -11.05
N PHE A 111 -4.28 -5.75 -10.59
CA PHE A 111 -5.33 -5.74 -9.59
C PHE A 111 -4.89 -6.53 -8.37
N ALA A 112 -5.24 -6.04 -7.18
CA ALA A 112 -5.11 -6.82 -5.96
C ALA A 112 -6.29 -6.62 -5.01
N GLN A 113 -6.53 -7.63 -4.18
CA GLN A 113 -7.57 -7.61 -3.16
C GLN A 113 -7.12 -8.40 -1.94
N ALA A 114 -7.03 -7.75 -0.78
CA ALA A 114 -6.93 -8.43 0.50
C ALA A 114 -8.33 -8.67 1.03
N CYS A 115 -8.65 -9.93 1.31
CA CYS A 115 -9.98 -10.34 1.77
C CYS A 115 -9.89 -11.63 2.58
N LEU A 116 -11.04 -12.13 3.03
CA LEU A 116 -11.14 -13.43 3.67
C LEU A 116 -11.68 -14.46 2.67
N SER A 117 -11.21 -15.70 2.77
CA SER A 117 -11.84 -16.86 2.13
C SER A 117 -13.26 -17.06 2.68
N ILE A 118 -14.04 -17.94 2.04
CA ILE A 118 -15.39 -18.29 2.50
C ILE A 118 -15.36 -18.79 3.96
N GLU A 119 -14.31 -19.53 4.31
CA GLU A 119 -14.06 -20.11 5.62
C GLU A 119 -13.50 -19.11 6.64
N GLY A 120 -13.16 -17.89 6.20
CA GLY A 120 -12.69 -16.80 7.06
C GLY A 120 -11.17 -16.65 7.17
N ASN A 121 -10.39 -17.28 6.29
CA ASN A 121 -8.93 -17.17 6.30
C ASN A 121 -8.48 -15.93 5.51
N GLY A 122 -7.63 -15.09 6.11
CA GLY A 122 -7.10 -13.90 5.46
C GLY A 122 -6.17 -14.26 4.30
N VAL A 123 -6.46 -13.72 3.11
CA VAL A 123 -5.67 -13.93 1.89
C VAL A 123 -5.42 -12.63 1.14
N TYR A 124 -4.39 -12.62 0.32
CA TYR A 124 -4.12 -11.57 -0.65
C TYR A 124 -4.20 -12.13 -2.07
N LEU A 125 -5.16 -11.65 -2.85
CA LEU A 125 -5.38 -12.03 -4.23
C LEU A 125 -4.76 -11.00 -5.16
N SER A 126 -4.17 -11.45 -6.26
CA SER A 126 -3.66 -10.55 -7.29
C SER A 126 -3.75 -11.11 -8.69
N LYS A 127 -3.80 -10.21 -9.68
CA LYS A 127 -3.89 -10.55 -11.09
C LYS A 127 -3.26 -9.47 -11.95
N MET A 128 -2.30 -9.89 -12.78
CA MET A 128 -1.78 -9.08 -13.88
C MET A 128 -2.62 -9.34 -15.12
N GLU A 129 -2.87 -8.31 -15.92
CA GLU A 129 -3.64 -8.47 -17.15
C GLU A 129 -2.84 -9.22 -18.24
N SER A 130 -1.50 -9.13 -18.22
CA SER A 130 -0.62 -9.75 -19.22
C SER A 130 -0.69 -11.28 -19.26
N ASP A 131 -0.70 -11.92 -18.09
CA ASP A 131 -0.78 -13.38 -17.97
C ASP A 131 -2.17 -13.90 -17.57
N GLY A 132 -3.05 -13.00 -17.11
CA GLY A 132 -4.42 -13.29 -16.71
C GLY A 132 -4.54 -14.28 -15.54
N ARG A 133 -3.43 -14.61 -14.88
CA ARG A 133 -3.38 -15.63 -13.83
C ARG A 133 -3.87 -15.05 -12.52
N LEU A 134 -4.77 -15.79 -11.87
CA LEU A 134 -5.16 -15.48 -10.49
C LEU A 134 -4.09 -16.02 -9.55
N ASN A 135 -3.54 -15.15 -8.72
CA ASN A 135 -2.56 -15.49 -7.69
C ASN A 135 -3.21 -15.29 -6.31
N MET A 136 -2.83 -16.12 -5.35
CA MET A 136 -3.27 -16.02 -3.96
C MET A 136 -2.09 -16.25 -3.03
N ASN A 137 -1.86 -15.32 -2.12
CA ASN A 137 -0.96 -15.50 -1.00
C ASN A 137 -1.79 -15.81 0.25
N CYS A 138 -1.41 -16.89 0.92
CA CYS A 138 -1.91 -17.26 2.23
C CYS A 138 -0.88 -16.89 3.29
N TYR A 139 -1.33 -16.67 4.51
CA TYR A 139 -0.51 -16.24 5.64
C TYR A 139 -0.88 -17.04 6.88
N PRO A 140 0.02 -17.19 7.87
CA PRO A 140 -0.42 -17.55 9.22
C PRO A 140 -1.49 -16.57 9.68
N SER A 141 -2.53 -17.05 10.36
CA SER A 141 -3.69 -16.20 10.72
C SER A 141 -3.28 -14.97 11.53
N GLY A 142 -2.30 -15.13 12.42
CA GLY A 142 -1.73 -14.05 13.24
C GLY A 142 -0.82 -13.06 12.50
N GLU A 143 -0.46 -13.32 11.25
CA GLU A 143 0.43 -12.45 10.45
C GLU A 143 -0.28 -11.72 9.31
N TYR A 144 -1.47 -12.19 8.90
CA TYR A 144 -2.24 -11.63 7.79
C TYR A 144 -2.34 -10.10 7.86
N GLU A 145 -2.82 -9.57 8.98
CA GLU A 145 -3.10 -8.15 9.09
C GLU A 145 -1.83 -7.30 8.96
N SER A 146 -0.75 -7.70 9.63
CA SER A 146 0.56 -7.03 9.54
C SER A 146 1.08 -6.99 8.10
N TYR A 147 0.89 -8.08 7.34
CA TYR A 147 1.25 -8.12 5.93
C TYR A 147 0.45 -7.15 5.08
N ILE A 148 -0.87 -7.09 5.27
CA ILE A 148 -1.72 -6.17 4.50
C ILE A 148 -1.41 -4.72 4.87
N GLN A 149 -1.22 -4.41 6.14
CA GLN A 149 -0.85 -3.06 6.61
C GLN A 149 0.47 -2.58 5.99
N ALA A 150 1.48 -3.45 5.89
CA ALA A 150 2.75 -3.12 5.26
C ALA A 150 2.64 -2.80 3.75
N MET A 151 1.55 -3.22 3.10
CA MET A 151 1.27 -2.90 1.69
C MET A 151 0.48 -1.59 1.51
N LEU A 152 -0.10 -1.03 2.58
CA LEU A 152 -0.93 0.16 2.49
C LEU A 152 -0.09 1.44 2.31
N PRO A 153 -0.56 2.40 1.50
CA PRO A 153 0.03 3.73 1.49
C PRO A 153 -0.09 4.37 2.87
N ALA A 154 1.06 4.67 3.48
CA ALA A 154 1.14 5.27 4.81
C ALA A 154 1.94 6.58 4.79
N CYS A 155 1.75 7.37 5.86
CA CYS A 155 2.70 8.40 6.27
C CYS A 155 3.96 7.70 6.80
N GLY A 156 4.81 7.24 5.89
CA GLY A 156 5.85 6.25 6.19
C GLY A 156 6.73 6.58 7.40
N GLU A 157 7.06 5.55 8.17
CA GLU A 157 8.19 5.59 9.11
C GLU A 157 9.51 5.38 8.34
N LEU A 158 10.63 5.81 8.93
CA LEU A 158 11.94 5.38 8.47
C LEU A 158 12.04 3.87 8.71
N GLN A 159 12.44 3.12 7.69
CA GLN A 159 12.74 1.71 7.85
C GLN A 159 13.99 1.57 8.73
N ASP A 160 14.13 0.44 9.45
CA ASP A 160 15.38 0.10 10.15
C ASP A 160 16.47 -0.40 9.18
N ASP A 161 16.65 0.35 8.09
CA ASP A 161 17.62 0.10 7.02
C ASP A 161 18.82 1.06 7.09
N GLY A 162 18.92 1.84 8.17
CA GLY A 162 19.95 2.85 8.35
C GLY A 162 19.71 4.13 7.56
N SER A 163 18.49 4.36 7.04
CA SER A 163 18.08 5.64 6.49
C SER A 163 18.03 6.75 7.54
N VAL A 164 18.33 7.97 7.10
CA VAL A 164 18.28 9.19 7.92
C VAL A 164 17.42 10.21 7.21
N GLU A 165 16.34 10.62 7.86
CA GLU A 165 15.47 11.70 7.38
C GLU A 165 15.70 12.98 8.19
N THR A 166 15.79 14.10 7.48
CA THR A 166 15.86 15.44 8.05
C THR A 166 14.69 16.29 7.59
N ILE A 167 14.12 17.08 8.49
CA ILE A 167 13.13 18.11 8.14
C ILE A 167 13.88 19.32 7.57
N ASP A 168 13.56 19.68 6.33
CA ASP A 168 14.20 20.78 5.62
C ASP A 168 13.49 22.11 5.88
N ASP A 169 12.14 22.09 5.82
CA ASP A 169 11.29 23.26 6.01
C ASP A 169 9.88 22.86 6.47
N GLN A 170 9.18 23.83 7.06
CA GLN A 170 7.76 23.74 7.38
C GLN A 170 7.07 25.05 7.02
N SER A 171 6.07 24.98 6.14
CA SER A 171 5.36 26.13 5.61
C SER A 171 3.84 25.89 5.57
N GLU A 172 3.08 26.89 5.13
CA GLU A 172 1.64 26.79 4.86
C GLU A 172 1.43 27.08 3.37
N GLN A 173 0.71 26.20 2.67
CA GLN A 173 0.39 26.34 1.25
C GLN A 173 -1.04 25.89 1.00
N ASP A 174 -1.83 26.73 0.35
CA ASP A 174 -3.22 26.44 -0.03
C ASP A 174 -4.10 25.93 1.13
N GLY A 175 -3.83 26.40 2.36
CA GLY A 175 -4.56 26.01 3.57
C GLY A 175 -4.08 24.71 4.23
N ALA A 176 -3.04 24.06 3.69
CA ALA A 176 -2.39 22.91 4.28
C ALA A 176 -1.07 23.30 4.98
N VAL A 177 -0.71 22.59 6.04
CA VAL A 177 0.66 22.60 6.56
C VAL A 177 1.50 21.71 5.66
N VAL A 178 2.60 22.25 5.12
CA VAL A 178 3.53 21.53 4.26
C VAL A 178 4.84 21.28 5.00
N ILE A 179 5.17 20.01 5.21
CA ILE A 179 6.44 19.58 5.81
C ILE A 179 7.31 19.00 4.70
N SER A 180 8.50 19.57 4.50
CA SER A 180 9.50 19.06 3.56
C SER A 180 10.55 18.24 4.28
N THR A 181 10.88 17.06 3.77
CA THR A 181 11.95 16.23 4.30
C THR A 181 12.89 15.74 3.20
N THR A 182 14.10 15.39 3.62
CA THR A 182 15.11 14.70 2.79
C THR A 182 15.52 13.42 3.52
N THR A 183 15.42 12.28 2.84
CA THR A 183 15.84 10.97 3.35
C THR A 183 17.07 10.48 2.60
N THR A 184 18.09 10.08 3.32
CA THR A 184 19.38 9.59 2.80
C THR A 184 19.70 8.20 3.31
N TYR A 185 20.55 7.48 2.58
CA TYR A 185 20.93 6.09 2.88
C TYR A 185 22.44 5.96 3.05
N ASN A 186 22.87 5.19 4.05
CA ASN A 186 24.29 4.99 4.34
C ASN A 186 24.99 4.11 3.29
N ASP A 187 24.27 3.14 2.73
CA ASP A 187 24.76 2.18 1.74
C ASP A 187 24.58 2.66 0.29
N MET A 188 23.72 3.66 0.06
CA MET A 188 23.48 4.28 -1.24
C MET A 188 23.68 5.81 -1.17
N PRO A 189 24.93 6.31 -1.00
CA PRO A 189 25.20 7.74 -0.80
C PRO A 189 24.85 8.63 -2.01
N ASP A 190 24.77 8.01 -3.19
CA ASP A 190 24.42 8.66 -4.45
C ASP A 190 22.92 8.67 -4.72
N TYR A 191 22.09 8.14 -3.81
CA TYR A 191 20.63 8.13 -3.92
C TYR A 191 19.99 8.75 -2.67
N TYR A 192 18.95 9.53 -2.88
CA TYR A 192 18.13 10.10 -1.82
C TYR A 192 16.75 10.44 -2.39
N PHE A 193 15.77 10.64 -1.51
CA PHE A 193 14.49 11.20 -1.93
C PHE A 193 14.09 12.37 -1.02
N THR A 194 13.27 13.26 -1.57
CA THR A 194 12.60 14.29 -0.79
C THR A 194 11.11 13.97 -0.68
N THR A 195 10.50 14.34 0.44
CA THR A 195 9.06 14.17 0.64
C THR A 195 8.42 15.51 1.01
N LEU A 196 7.30 15.81 0.36
CA LEU A 196 6.39 16.88 0.79
C LEU A 196 5.14 16.22 1.39
N TYR A 197 4.88 16.47 2.66
CA TYR A 197 3.65 16.07 3.33
C TYR A 197 2.71 17.27 3.39
N TYR A 198 1.51 17.15 2.82
CA TYR A 198 0.46 18.15 2.89
C TYR A 198 -0.56 17.68 3.92
N VAL A 199 -0.71 18.45 5.00
CA VAL A 199 -1.48 18.05 6.18
C VAL A 199 -2.60 19.04 6.44
N ASP A 200 -3.80 18.54 6.72
CA ASP A 200 -4.91 19.37 7.18
C ASP A 200 -4.56 19.97 8.57
N PRO A 201 -4.53 21.30 8.71
CA PRO A 201 -4.16 21.94 9.98
C PRO A 201 -5.15 21.70 11.12
N ALA A 202 -6.42 21.38 10.81
CA ALA A 202 -7.48 21.16 11.78
C ALA A 202 -7.49 19.71 12.29
N THR A 203 -7.35 18.73 11.39
CA THR A 203 -7.44 17.31 11.75
C THR A 203 -6.07 16.67 12.00
N GLY A 204 -5.03 17.14 11.30
CA GLY A 204 -3.72 16.49 11.27
C GLY A 204 -3.62 15.35 10.25
N GLU A 205 -4.65 15.14 9.43
CA GLU A 205 -4.70 14.11 8.41
C GLU A 205 -3.91 14.49 7.16
N LEU A 206 -3.36 13.49 6.47
CA LEU A 206 -2.73 13.68 5.17
C LEU A 206 -3.79 14.05 4.13
N LEU A 207 -3.54 15.13 3.41
CA LEU A 207 -4.27 15.49 2.20
C LEU A 207 -3.55 14.90 0.99
N ALA A 208 -2.23 15.07 0.96
CA ALA A 208 -1.39 14.56 -0.11
C ALA A 208 0.05 14.30 0.37
N LYS A 209 0.79 13.50 -0.38
CA LYS A 209 2.21 13.25 -0.22
C LYS A 209 2.86 13.23 -1.60
N SER A 210 3.98 13.92 -1.75
CA SER A 210 4.83 13.83 -2.94
C SER A 210 6.18 13.29 -2.54
N VAL A 211 6.64 12.22 -3.18
CA VAL A 211 7.99 11.66 -3.02
C VAL A 211 8.74 11.86 -4.31
N THR A 212 9.91 12.49 -4.28
CA THR A 212 10.76 12.69 -5.47
C THR A 212 12.10 12.04 -5.26
N ASP A 213 12.44 11.12 -6.16
CA ASP A 213 13.68 10.36 -6.15
C ASP A 213 14.80 11.10 -6.88
N TYR A 214 16.00 11.04 -6.32
CA TYR A 214 17.20 11.68 -6.88
C TYR A 214 18.38 10.73 -6.91
N SER A 215 19.24 10.89 -7.92
CA SER A 215 20.57 10.30 -7.95
C SER A 215 21.64 11.34 -8.24
N LYS A 216 22.82 11.18 -7.62
CA LYS A 216 24.00 12.00 -7.84
C LYS A 216 24.95 11.31 -8.81
N ASP A 217 25.50 12.08 -9.74
CA ASP A 217 26.56 11.60 -10.62
C ASP A 217 27.95 11.64 -9.94
N GLU A 218 29.00 11.21 -10.66
CA GLU A 218 30.39 11.22 -10.16
C GLU A 218 30.90 12.63 -9.76
N SER A 219 30.23 13.70 -10.25
CA SER A 219 30.55 15.08 -9.90
C SER A 219 29.78 15.59 -8.68
N GLY A 220 28.80 14.81 -8.20
CA GLY A 220 27.90 15.14 -7.10
C GLY A 220 26.67 15.94 -7.53
N GLU A 221 26.41 16.09 -8.83
CA GLU A 221 25.23 16.78 -9.36
C GLU A 221 24.02 15.86 -9.27
N ALA A 222 22.95 16.34 -8.61
CA ALA A 222 21.72 15.57 -8.42
C ALA A 222 20.78 15.71 -9.63
N SER A 223 20.28 14.58 -10.11
CA SER A 223 19.25 14.48 -11.14
C SER A 223 18.00 13.81 -10.56
N VAL A 224 16.81 14.27 -10.97
CA VAL A 224 15.53 13.62 -10.64
C VAL A 224 15.44 12.30 -11.39
N LEU A 225 15.00 11.25 -10.70
CA LEU A 225 14.68 9.95 -11.30
C LEU A 225 13.19 9.79 -11.59
N GLY A 226 12.36 10.37 -10.73
CA GLY A 226 10.91 10.34 -10.85
C GLY A 226 10.23 10.95 -9.62
N THR A 227 8.91 11.09 -9.70
CA THR A 227 8.07 11.58 -8.60
C THR A 227 6.86 10.68 -8.46
N THR A 228 6.49 10.33 -7.24
CA THR A 228 5.22 9.67 -6.92
C THR A 228 4.37 10.59 -6.07
N LEU A 229 3.18 10.91 -6.56
CA LEU A 229 2.13 11.66 -5.87
C LEU A 229 1.12 10.69 -5.28
N TYR A 230 0.65 11.02 -4.08
CA TYR A 230 -0.37 10.30 -3.33
C TYR A 230 -1.39 11.32 -2.84
N ASP A 231 -2.68 11.08 -3.10
CA ASP A 231 -3.78 11.94 -2.69
C ASP A 231 -4.76 11.12 -1.86
N TRP A 232 -4.97 11.51 -0.60
CA TRP A 232 -5.85 10.83 0.34
C TRP A 232 -7.27 11.40 0.24
N SER A 233 -8.23 10.51 0.32
CA SER A 233 -9.66 10.81 0.40
C SER A 233 -10.29 9.88 1.44
N TYR A 234 -11.14 10.45 2.29
CA TYR A 234 -11.69 9.78 3.46
C TYR A 234 -13.22 9.67 3.34
N GLY A 235 -13.77 8.50 3.66
CA GLY A 235 -15.22 8.26 3.68
C GLY A 235 -15.85 7.98 2.30
N GLU A 236 -15.04 7.68 1.28
CA GLU A 236 -15.56 7.15 0.02
C GLU A 236 -16.17 5.77 0.19
N SER A 237 -17.03 5.34 -0.75
CA SER A 237 -17.47 3.95 -0.76
C SER A 237 -16.33 3.02 -1.15
N TYR A 238 -16.15 1.93 -0.41
CA TYR A 238 -15.27 0.84 -0.80
C TYR A 238 -15.84 0.13 -2.03
N LEU A 239 -15.16 0.25 -3.17
CA LEU A 239 -15.61 -0.26 -4.46
C LEU A 239 -14.39 -0.77 -5.24
N PRO A 240 -14.00 -2.05 -5.06
CA PRO A 240 -12.97 -2.67 -5.86
C PRO A 240 -13.31 -2.60 -7.35
N ASP A 241 -12.37 -2.16 -8.19
CA ASP A 241 -12.56 -2.13 -9.65
C ASP A 241 -12.71 -3.54 -10.24
N LYS A 242 -12.21 -4.56 -9.51
CA LYS A 242 -12.33 -5.98 -9.85
C LYS A 242 -12.55 -6.82 -8.60
N GLU A 243 -13.57 -7.68 -8.65
CA GLU A 243 -13.92 -8.60 -7.56
C GLU A 243 -13.13 -9.91 -7.67
N LEU A 244 -11.85 -9.88 -7.29
CA LEU A 244 -10.98 -11.06 -7.33
C LEU A 244 -11.46 -12.16 -6.37
N ALA A 245 -12.03 -11.80 -5.22
CA ALA A 245 -12.61 -12.75 -4.28
C ALA A 245 -13.72 -13.59 -4.91
N ALA A 246 -14.59 -12.96 -5.72
CA ALA A 246 -15.60 -13.69 -6.47
C ALA A 246 -14.99 -14.61 -7.53
N GLU A 247 -13.94 -14.17 -8.24
CA GLU A 247 -13.21 -15.02 -9.19
C GLU A 247 -12.55 -16.22 -8.50
N ALA A 248 -12.00 -16.01 -7.30
CA ALA A 248 -11.28 -17.00 -6.52
C ALA A 248 -12.20 -18.06 -5.91
N PHE A 249 -13.30 -17.64 -5.29
CA PHE A 249 -14.07 -18.48 -4.38
C PHE A 249 -15.43 -18.93 -4.92
N ASN A 250 -15.99 -18.24 -5.94
CA ASN A 250 -17.29 -18.60 -6.52
C ASN A 250 -17.15 -19.39 -7.83
N SER A 251 -16.28 -20.42 -7.83
CA SER A 251 -16.06 -21.32 -8.95
C SER A 251 -16.85 -22.63 -8.79
N ASP A 252 -17.34 -23.21 -9.89
CA ASP A 252 -17.90 -24.57 -9.90
C ASP A 252 -16.80 -25.65 -9.82
N GLU A 253 -15.59 -25.32 -10.26
CA GLU A 253 -14.41 -26.20 -10.22
C GLU A 253 -13.43 -25.66 -9.17
N VAL A 254 -13.44 -26.29 -7.99
CA VAL A 254 -12.61 -25.91 -6.84
C VAL A 254 -11.64 -27.02 -6.42
N CYS A 255 -10.53 -26.60 -5.84
CA CYS A 255 -9.63 -27.41 -5.03
C CYS A 255 -9.94 -27.13 -3.56
N ALA A 256 -10.17 -28.18 -2.77
CA ALA A 256 -10.21 -28.11 -1.31
C ALA A 256 -8.76 -28.05 -0.78
N LEU A 257 -8.24 -26.84 -0.60
CA LEU A 257 -6.91 -26.60 -0.09
C LEU A 257 -6.92 -26.62 1.45
N THR A 258 -6.08 -27.45 2.05
CA THR A 258 -5.83 -27.48 3.49
C THR A 258 -4.39 -27.09 3.76
N LEU A 259 -4.18 -26.04 4.56
CA LEU A 259 -2.88 -25.58 5.01
C LEU A 259 -2.77 -25.86 6.51
N VAL A 260 -1.84 -26.72 6.91
CA VAL A 260 -1.55 -27.01 8.32
C VAL A 260 -0.27 -26.28 8.68
N TYR A 261 -0.40 -25.14 9.36
CA TYR A 261 0.73 -24.34 9.79
C TYR A 261 1.26 -24.81 11.13
N ASN A 262 2.58 -24.87 11.25
CA ASN A 262 3.36 -25.31 12.41
C ASN A 262 2.87 -26.65 13.02
N PRO A 263 2.81 -27.73 12.23
CA PRO A 263 2.25 -29.01 12.67
C PRO A 263 3.00 -29.61 13.85
N GLY A 264 2.26 -30.03 14.87
CA GLY A 264 2.74 -30.61 16.13
C GLY A 264 3.17 -29.57 17.17
N ALA A 265 3.11 -28.27 16.86
CA ALA A 265 3.43 -27.20 17.78
C ALA A 265 2.22 -26.73 18.60
N ALA A 266 2.45 -25.86 19.58
CA ALA A 266 1.38 -25.32 20.44
C ALA A 266 0.49 -24.30 19.70
N ASP A 267 1.05 -23.66 18.69
CA ASP A 267 0.48 -22.68 17.77
C ASP A 267 0.15 -23.31 16.41
N GLU A 268 -0.04 -24.63 16.36
CA GLU A 268 -0.57 -25.30 15.16
C GLU A 268 -1.93 -24.68 14.80
N GLU A 269 -2.10 -24.34 13.52
CA GLU A 269 -3.39 -23.93 12.97
C GLU A 269 -3.67 -24.66 11.66
N THR A 270 -4.95 -24.84 11.35
CA THR A 270 -5.40 -25.43 10.09
C THR A 270 -6.32 -24.45 9.40
N GLN A 271 -5.99 -24.12 8.14
CA GLN A 271 -6.78 -23.27 7.28
C GLN A 271 -7.35 -24.12 6.14
N GLU A 272 -8.67 -24.13 6.00
CA GLU A 272 -9.38 -24.76 4.89
C GLU A 272 -9.84 -23.68 3.91
N ILE A 273 -9.52 -23.83 2.63
CA ILE A 273 -9.84 -22.84 1.60
C ILE A 273 -10.38 -23.55 0.37
N SER A 274 -11.63 -23.23 0.00
CA SER A 274 -12.24 -23.67 -1.26
C SER A 274 -11.85 -22.70 -2.39
N ILE A 275 -10.81 -23.02 -3.17
CA ILE A 275 -10.25 -22.11 -4.18
C ILE A 275 -10.46 -22.63 -5.60
N LYS A 276 -10.70 -21.74 -6.57
CA LYS A 276 -10.73 -22.06 -8.00
C LYS A 276 -9.48 -22.86 -8.42
N ARG A 277 -9.69 -23.98 -9.13
CA ARG A 277 -8.58 -24.81 -9.61
C ARG A 277 -7.63 -24.04 -10.53
N GLY A 278 -6.35 -24.33 -10.41
CA GLY A 278 -5.29 -23.67 -11.19
C GLY A 278 -4.93 -22.26 -10.71
N THR A 279 -5.46 -21.83 -9.56
CA THR A 279 -4.99 -20.60 -8.89
C THR A 279 -3.54 -20.78 -8.47
N TYR A 280 -2.71 -19.77 -8.71
CA TYR A 280 -1.31 -19.76 -8.31
C TYR A 280 -1.21 -19.42 -6.82
N VAL A 281 -1.07 -20.44 -5.98
CA VAL A 281 -1.09 -20.26 -4.52
C VAL A 281 0.31 -20.29 -3.93
N THR A 282 0.61 -19.35 -3.06
CA THR A 282 1.83 -19.33 -2.22
C THR A 282 1.47 -19.17 -0.75
N PHE A 283 2.39 -19.56 0.13
CA PHE A 283 2.27 -19.33 1.57
C PHE A 283 3.43 -18.47 2.06
N VAL A 284 3.11 -17.34 2.68
CA VAL A 284 4.06 -16.31 3.08
C VAL A 284 4.03 -16.18 4.60
N SER A 285 5.20 -16.17 5.24
CA SER A 285 5.33 -15.86 6.67
C SER A 285 6.56 -15.02 6.95
N SER A 286 6.55 -14.36 8.10
CA SER A 286 7.57 -13.41 8.54
C SER A 286 8.96 -14.05 8.70
N THR A 287 9.00 -15.35 8.98
CA THR A 287 10.22 -16.14 9.19
C THR A 287 10.66 -16.95 7.96
N GLY A 288 9.93 -16.84 6.84
CA GLY A 288 9.99 -17.82 5.75
C GLY A 288 9.37 -19.15 6.17
N ASN A 289 9.22 -20.10 5.23
CA ASN A 289 8.62 -21.40 5.49
C ASN A 289 9.27 -22.52 4.68
N LEU A 290 9.08 -23.75 5.14
CA LEU A 290 9.26 -24.97 4.36
C LEU A 290 7.90 -25.66 4.18
N LEU A 291 7.67 -26.20 2.99
CA LEU A 291 6.41 -26.85 2.63
C LEU A 291 6.60 -28.37 2.53
N TYR A 292 5.62 -29.13 3.01
CA TYR A 292 5.62 -30.59 2.96
C TYR A 292 4.26 -31.15 2.51
N ALA A 293 4.28 -32.27 1.79
CA ALA A 293 3.09 -32.97 1.33
C ALA A 293 2.51 -33.95 2.36
N ASP A 294 3.24 -34.21 3.46
CA ASP A 294 2.84 -35.19 4.49
C ASP A 294 3.08 -34.69 5.91
N ALA A 295 2.22 -35.12 6.83
CA ALA A 295 2.27 -34.75 8.25
C ALA A 295 3.57 -35.18 8.96
N ALA A 296 4.28 -36.19 8.45
CA ALA A 296 5.55 -36.62 9.02
C ALA A 296 6.73 -35.75 8.55
N LEU A 297 6.48 -34.74 7.70
CA LEU A 297 7.46 -33.79 7.20
C LEU A 297 8.61 -34.48 6.44
N THR A 298 8.27 -35.49 5.63
CA THR A 298 9.26 -36.32 4.92
C THR A 298 9.32 -36.06 3.41
N GLN A 299 8.28 -35.44 2.85
CA GLN A 299 8.13 -35.14 1.43
C GLN A 299 8.09 -33.63 1.25
N PRO A 300 9.25 -32.97 1.07
CA PRO A 300 9.28 -31.53 0.84
C PRO A 300 8.63 -31.18 -0.49
N ILE A 301 7.96 -30.03 -0.52
CA ILE A 301 7.46 -29.36 -1.71
C ILE A 301 8.44 -28.24 -2.04
N ASP A 302 8.73 -28.07 -3.33
CA ASP A 302 9.54 -26.96 -3.84
C ASP A 302 8.76 -25.65 -3.68
N ASP A 303 9.20 -24.81 -2.73
CA ASP A 303 8.59 -23.53 -2.39
C ASP A 303 8.95 -22.41 -3.39
N THR A 304 9.79 -22.71 -4.39
CA THR A 304 10.02 -21.82 -5.54
C THR A 304 8.92 -21.93 -6.59
N LEU A 305 8.02 -22.91 -6.45
CA LEU A 305 6.86 -23.17 -7.30
C LEU A 305 5.56 -22.93 -6.52
N PRO A 306 4.45 -22.62 -7.20
CA PRO A 306 3.15 -22.51 -6.54
C PRO A 306 2.68 -23.87 -6.02
N ILE A 307 1.87 -23.84 -4.97
CA ILE A 307 1.12 -25.01 -4.50
C ILE A 307 0.18 -25.48 -5.63
N ASP A 308 0.22 -26.78 -5.94
CA ASP A 308 -0.60 -27.36 -7.01
C ASP A 308 -2.08 -27.43 -6.61
N THR A 309 -2.89 -26.55 -7.19
CA THR A 309 -4.35 -26.50 -7.00
C THR A 309 -5.13 -27.03 -8.20
N ASN A 310 -4.50 -27.78 -9.12
CA ASN A 310 -5.20 -28.35 -10.28
C ASN A 310 -6.08 -29.57 -9.92
N GLY A 311 -5.80 -30.21 -8.77
CA GLY A 311 -6.56 -31.34 -8.23
C GLY A 311 -7.87 -30.95 -7.55
N GLU A 312 -8.58 -31.96 -7.03
CA GLU A 312 -9.81 -31.74 -6.25
C GLU A 312 -9.53 -31.35 -4.80
N GLU A 313 -8.41 -31.81 -4.27
CA GLU A 313 -7.95 -31.57 -2.90
C GLU A 313 -6.43 -31.42 -2.90
N MET A 314 -5.92 -30.62 -1.95
CA MET A 314 -4.50 -30.49 -1.69
C MET A 314 -4.30 -30.22 -0.21
N THR A 315 -3.39 -30.95 0.44
CA THR A 315 -2.96 -30.67 1.81
C THR A 315 -1.49 -30.34 1.84
N VAL A 316 -1.14 -29.21 2.46
CA VAL A 316 0.23 -28.75 2.64
C VAL A 316 0.48 -28.53 4.12
N TYR A 317 1.59 -29.06 4.60
CA TYR A 317 2.10 -28.84 5.95
C TYR A 317 3.19 -27.77 5.87
N VAL A 318 2.99 -26.66 6.57
CA VAL A 318 3.84 -25.47 6.53
C VAL A 318 4.63 -25.40 7.82
N VAL A 319 5.96 -25.45 7.72
CA VAL A 319 6.87 -25.31 8.86
C VAL A 319 7.49 -23.93 8.81
N PRO A 320 7.29 -23.06 9.81
CA PRO A 320 7.94 -21.76 9.82
C PRO A 320 9.46 -21.90 9.91
N GLY A 321 10.15 -20.99 9.23
CA GLY A 321 11.59 -20.83 9.34
C GLY A 321 12.01 -20.36 10.73
N VAL A 322 13.32 -20.25 10.92
CA VAL A 322 13.87 -19.63 12.12
C VAL A 322 13.96 -18.12 11.84
N PRO A 323 13.56 -17.24 12.79
CA PRO A 323 13.75 -15.80 12.63
C PRO A 323 15.20 -15.49 12.23
N LEU A 324 15.37 -14.75 11.13
CA LEU A 324 16.68 -14.22 10.76
C LEU A 324 17.01 -13.13 11.79
N ASN A 325 17.96 -13.41 12.68
CA ASN A 325 18.50 -12.45 13.65
C ASN A 325 19.29 -11.34 12.98
#